data_AF-A0A519CCB7-F1
#
_entry.id   AF-A0A519CCB7-F1
#
_cell.length_a   1.000
_cell.length_b   1.000
_cell.length_c   1.000
_cell.angle_alpha   90.00
_cell.angle_beta   90.00
_cell.angle_gamma   90.00
#
_symmetry.space_group_name_H-M   'P 1'
#
loop_
_entity.id
_entity.type
_entity.pdbx_description
1 polymer ?
#
loop_
_entity_poly.entity_id
_entity_poly.type
_entity_poly.pdbx_seq_one_letter_code
_entity_poly.pdbx_strand_id
1 'polypeptide(L)'
;MDEEIGIAADIKKEKGILVVDAELTNNGTLPLEDIKMCVSFDSSEFAARGGKCTDMGYLFPGNMQSHTFTLEPRHLVEDSQLKVRVRGRILDSRIFQEIDLGYVNMKVAKKSYQRTHIDWFE
;
A
#
# COMPACT_ATOMS: atom_id res chain seq x y z
N MET A 1 -14.69 22.70 -3.41
CA MET A 1 -13.91 22.43 -2.18
C MET A 1 -12.63 21.82 -2.68
N ASP A 2 -11.54 22.57 -2.66
CA ASP A 2 -10.22 22.01 -2.96
C ASP A 2 -9.85 21.13 -1.77
N GLU A 3 -9.61 19.84 -2.01
CA GLU A 3 -9.14 18.94 -0.96
C GLU A 3 -7.73 19.38 -0.57
N GLU A 4 -7.56 19.79 0.69
CA GLU A 4 -6.25 20.20 1.26
C GLU A 4 -5.22 19.06 1.21
N ILE A 5 -5.68 17.84 0.96
CA ILE A 5 -4.88 16.61 0.91
C ILE A 5 -5.28 15.82 -0.32
N GLY A 6 -4.29 15.47 -1.14
CA GLY A 6 -4.45 14.55 -2.26
C GLY A 6 -3.88 13.18 -1.91
N ILE A 7 -4.63 12.13 -2.21
CA ILE A 7 -4.12 10.75 -2.19
C ILE A 7 -4.29 10.18 -3.60
N ALA A 8 -3.20 9.66 -4.14
CA ALA A 8 -3.22 8.84 -5.34
C ALA A 8 -2.64 7.47 -5.00
N ALA A 9 -3.16 6.42 -5.63
CA ALA A 9 -2.49 5.13 -5.59
C ALA A 9 -2.77 4.32 -6.85
N ASP A 10 -1.80 3.49 -7.21
CA ASP A 10 -1.86 2.57 -8.34
C ASP A 10 -1.56 1.15 -7.88
N ILE A 11 -2.11 0.17 -8.61
CA ILE A 11 -1.93 -1.24 -8.31
C ILE A 11 -1.21 -1.92 -9.47
N LYS A 12 -0.11 -2.60 -9.15
CA LYS A 12 0.65 -3.44 -10.10
C LYS A 12 0.67 -4.89 -9.65
N LYS A 13 0.54 -5.78 -10.62
CA LYS A 13 0.66 -7.24 -10.41
C LYS A 13 2.01 -7.69 -10.92
N GLU A 14 2.89 -8.12 -10.01
CA GLU A 14 4.26 -8.49 -10.34
C GLU A 14 4.60 -9.87 -9.77
N LYS A 15 4.88 -10.84 -10.65
CA LYS A 15 5.38 -12.18 -10.27
C LYS A 15 4.53 -12.87 -9.17
N GLY A 16 3.21 -12.66 -9.19
CA GLY A 16 2.26 -13.21 -8.22
C GLY A 16 2.23 -12.52 -6.86
N ILE A 17 2.76 -11.30 -6.80
CA ILE A 17 2.66 -10.37 -5.69
C ILE A 17 1.86 -9.15 -6.20
N LEU A 18 1.10 -8.53 -5.30
CA LEU A 18 0.44 -7.28 -5.58
C LEU A 18 1.23 -6.14 -4.96
N VAL A 19 1.57 -5.14 -5.77
CA VAL A 19 2.27 -3.95 -5.36
C VAL A 19 1.28 -2.79 -5.40
N VAL A 20 1.19 -2.05 -4.30
CA VAL A 20 0.36 -0.84 -4.21
C VAL A 20 1.29 0.34 -3.98
N ASP A 21 1.44 1.17 -5.01
CA ASP A 21 2.21 2.40 -4.93
C ASP A 21 1.26 3.53 -4.54
N ALA A 22 1.43 4.09 -3.35
CA ALA A 22 0.59 5.16 -2.83
C ALA A 22 1.39 6.45 -2.65
N GLU A 23 0.76 7.57 -2.95
CA GLU A 23 1.31 8.92 -2.84
C GLU A 23 0.34 9.81 -2.06
N LEU A 24 0.90 10.58 -1.15
CA LEU A 24 0.23 11.61 -0.38
C LEU A 24 0.81 12.97 -0.76
N THR A 25 -0.07 13.90 -1.10
CA THR A 25 0.30 15.28 -1.43
C THR A 25 -0.41 16.24 -0.49
N ASN A 26 0.33 17.17 0.10
CA ASN A 26 -0.23 18.25 0.90
C ASN A 26 -0.50 19.47 0.00
N ASN A 27 -1.74 19.61 -0.46
CA ASN A 27 -2.18 20.76 -1.27
C ASN A 27 -2.65 21.95 -0.42
N GLY A 28 -2.70 21.77 0.90
CA GLY A 28 -3.10 22.80 1.85
C GLY A 28 -2.01 23.84 2.09
N THR A 29 -2.31 24.76 3.01
CA THR A 29 -1.39 25.83 3.42
C THR A 29 -0.69 25.56 4.75
N LEU A 30 -1.06 24.48 5.44
CA LEU A 30 -0.54 24.08 6.74
C LEU A 30 0.16 22.72 6.66
N PRO A 31 1.18 22.46 7.50
CA PRO A 31 1.83 21.16 7.54
C PRO A 31 0.88 20.06 8.02
N LEU A 32 1.04 18.87 7.43
CA LEU A 32 0.47 17.63 7.94
C LEU A 32 1.45 17.00 8.93
N GLU A 33 0.96 16.53 10.07
CA GLU A 33 1.76 15.86 11.08
C GLU A 33 1.17 14.49 11.45
N ASP A 34 1.95 13.66 12.16
CA ASP A 34 1.55 12.33 12.63
C ASP A 34 0.95 11.44 11.53
N ILE A 35 1.52 11.56 10.33
CA ILE A 35 0.96 10.94 9.16
C ILE A 35 1.15 9.43 9.27
N LYS A 36 0.05 8.69 9.14
CA LYS A 36 0.03 7.24 9.04
C LYS A 36 -0.73 6.83 7.79
N MET A 37 -0.05 6.13 6.89
CA MET A 37 -0.65 5.56 5.69
C MET A 37 -0.80 4.06 5.86
N CYS A 38 -1.96 3.51 5.49
CA CYS A 38 -2.26 2.10 5.56
C CYS A 38 -2.91 1.61 4.28
N VAL A 39 -2.54 0.41 3.84
CA VAL A 39 -3.32 -0.36 2.88
C VAL A 39 -4.33 -1.25 3.62
N SER A 40 -5.57 -1.26 3.16
CA SER A 40 -6.66 -2.08 3.67
C SER A 40 -6.98 -3.16 2.65
N PHE A 41 -7.05 -4.40 3.13
CA PHE A 41 -7.30 -5.62 2.37
C PHE A 41 -7.85 -6.68 3.31
N ASP A 42 -8.44 -7.75 2.78
CA ASP A 42 -8.82 -8.91 3.59
C ASP A 42 -7.56 -9.71 3.98
N SER A 43 -7.25 -9.74 5.28
CA SER A 43 -6.09 -10.45 5.81
C SER A 43 -6.15 -11.98 5.72
N SER A 44 -7.34 -12.53 5.44
CA SER A 44 -7.50 -13.95 5.12
C SER A 44 -6.98 -14.25 3.70
N GLU A 45 -7.08 -13.28 2.79
CA GLU A 45 -6.71 -13.41 1.38
C GLU A 45 -5.28 -12.97 1.09
N PHE A 46 -4.81 -11.92 1.78
CA PHE A 46 -3.47 -11.37 1.59
C PHE A 46 -2.65 -11.31 2.88
N ALA A 47 -1.34 -11.26 2.71
CA ALA A 47 -0.38 -10.91 3.74
C ALA A 47 0.46 -9.70 3.29
N ALA A 48 0.54 -8.65 4.11
CA ALA A 48 1.40 -7.51 3.82
C ALA A 48 2.84 -7.80 4.24
N ARG A 49 3.77 -7.75 3.29
CA ARG A 49 5.19 -7.84 3.55
C ARG A 49 5.72 -6.49 4.02
N GLY A 50 6.34 -6.46 5.20
CA GLY A 50 6.82 -5.21 5.82
C GLY A 50 5.75 -4.45 6.63
N GLY A 51 4.52 -4.96 6.68
CA GLY A 51 3.42 -4.36 7.42
C GLY A 51 2.38 -3.69 6.51
N LYS A 52 1.16 -3.53 7.04
CA LYS A 52 0.02 -2.92 6.33
C LYS A 52 -0.08 -1.40 6.52
N CYS A 53 0.76 -0.84 7.38
CA CYS A 53 0.78 0.57 7.71
C CYS A 53 2.22 1.05 7.86
N THR A 54 2.46 2.31 7.51
CA THR A 54 3.72 3.01 7.72
C THR A 54 3.45 4.36 8.38
N ASP A 55 4.35 4.78 9.25
CA ASP A 55 4.36 6.13 9.80
C ASP A 55 5.25 6.99 8.90
N MET A 56 4.69 8.08 8.37
CA MET A 56 5.34 8.94 7.38
C MET A 56 5.91 10.23 8.00
N GLY A 57 5.56 10.51 9.26
CA GLY A 57 6.06 11.66 10.02
C GLY A 57 5.26 12.92 9.71
N TYR A 58 5.89 13.88 9.02
CA TYR A 58 5.31 15.17 8.69
C TYR A 58 5.46 15.47 7.19
N LEU A 59 4.57 16.30 6.64
CA LEU A 59 4.57 16.72 5.25
C LEU A 59 4.21 18.20 5.12
N PHE A 60 5.17 19.00 4.64
CA PHE A 60 4.97 20.43 4.44
C PHE A 60 4.04 20.75 3.24
N PRO A 61 3.41 21.93 3.23
CA PRO A 61 2.63 22.42 2.09
C PRO A 61 3.38 22.32 0.76
N GLY A 62 2.72 21.82 -0.27
CA GLY A 62 3.26 21.64 -1.62
C GLY A 62 4.16 20.42 -1.80
N ASN A 63 4.50 19.69 -0.73
CA ASN A 63 5.31 18.48 -0.82
C ASN A 63 4.44 17.24 -1.04
N MET A 64 5.09 16.21 -1.57
CA MET A 64 4.56 14.87 -1.73
C MET A 64 5.46 13.85 -1.05
N GLN A 65 4.87 12.74 -0.62
CA GLN A 65 5.59 11.60 -0.09
C GLN A 65 4.88 10.32 -0.51
N SER A 66 5.67 9.31 -0.89
CA SER A 66 5.14 8.05 -1.40
C SER A 66 5.57 6.87 -0.53
N HIS A 67 4.79 5.79 -0.62
CA HIS A 67 5.10 4.52 0.00
C HIS A 67 4.56 3.37 -0.86
N THR A 68 5.35 2.29 -0.94
CA THR A 68 4.98 1.09 -1.66
C THR A 68 4.63 -0.02 -0.68
N PHE A 69 3.40 -0.51 -0.74
CA PHE A 69 2.97 -1.71 -0.01
C PHE A 69 3.09 -2.94 -0.90
N THR A 70 3.50 -4.05 -0.31
CA THR A 70 3.65 -5.34 -0.99
C THR A 70 2.72 -6.36 -0.35
N LEU A 71 1.76 -6.90 -1.11
CA LEU A 71 0.78 -7.88 -0.65
C LEU A 71 0.98 -9.23 -1.35
N GLU A 72 1.21 -10.27 -0.56
CA GLU A 72 1.32 -11.65 -1.04
C GLU A 72 -0.03 -12.37 -0.87
N PRO A 73 -0.56 -13.01 -1.92
CA PRO A 73 -1.81 -13.75 -1.83
C PRO A 73 -1.57 -15.05 -1.05
N ARG A 74 -2.47 -15.39 -0.13
CA ARG A 74 -2.42 -16.62 0.66
C ARG A 74 -2.99 -17.81 -0.10
N HIS A 75 -3.97 -17.55 -0.96
CA HIS A 75 -4.65 -18.54 -1.80
C HIS A 75 -5.12 -17.88 -3.10
N LEU A 76 -6.02 -18.54 -3.83
CA LEU A 76 -6.74 -17.92 -4.93
C LEU A 76 -7.63 -16.80 -4.36
N VAL A 77 -7.40 -15.57 -4.80
CA VAL A 77 -8.13 -14.38 -4.37
C VAL A 77 -9.07 -13.96 -5.49
N GLU A 78 -10.35 -13.80 -5.15
CA GLU A 78 -11.41 -13.41 -6.07
C GLU A 78 -12.21 -12.25 -5.47
N ASP A 79 -12.40 -11.18 -6.26
CA ASP A 79 -13.16 -9.98 -5.91
C ASP A 79 -12.79 -9.37 -4.55
N SER A 80 -11.49 -9.30 -4.27
CA SER A 80 -10.97 -8.71 -3.03
C SER A 80 -10.86 -7.20 -3.15
N GLN A 81 -11.46 -6.47 -2.21
CA GLN A 81 -11.44 -5.01 -2.21
C GLN A 81 -10.14 -4.46 -1.61
N LEU A 82 -9.55 -3.48 -2.29
CA LEU A 82 -8.35 -2.78 -1.82
C LEU A 82 -8.60 -1.31 -1.63
N LYS A 83 -8.05 -0.78 -0.54
CA LYS A 83 -8.14 0.64 -0.22
C LYS A 83 -6.84 1.17 0.34
N VAL A 84 -6.57 2.44 0.14
CA VAL A 84 -5.51 3.16 0.85
C VAL A 84 -6.14 4.20 1.77
N ARG A 85 -5.63 4.26 3.00
CA ARG A 85 -6.11 5.13 4.06
C ARG A 85 -4.95 5.98 4.55
N VAL A 86 -5.19 7.27 4.71
CA VAL A 86 -4.27 8.19 5.38
C VAL A 86 -4.96 8.80 6.58
N ARG A 87 -4.21 8.86 7.68
CA ARG A 87 -4.55 9.58 8.90
C ARG A 87 -3.41 10.53 9.24
N GLY A 88 -3.73 11.58 9.95
CA GLY A 88 -2.77 12.55 10.45
C GLY A 88 -3.48 13.68 11.19
N ARG A 89 -2.79 14.80 11.32
CA ARG A 89 -3.36 16.02 11.88
C ARG A 89 -2.89 17.27 11.12
N ILE A 90 -3.72 18.30 11.16
CA ILE A 90 -3.37 19.68 10.83
C ILE A 90 -3.66 20.49 12.09
N LEU A 91 -2.61 21.00 12.75
CA LEU A 91 -2.74 21.64 14.06
C LEU A 91 -3.50 20.69 15.04
N ASP A 92 -4.62 21.13 15.60
CA ASP A 92 -5.45 20.36 16.54
C ASP A 92 -6.53 19.50 15.84
N SER A 93 -6.63 19.57 14.51
CA SER A 93 -7.66 18.86 13.73
C SER A 93 -7.12 17.55 13.18
N ARG A 94 -7.87 16.46 13.39
CA ARG A 94 -7.55 15.15 12.80
C ARG A 94 -8.04 15.08 11.36
N ILE A 95 -7.21 14.53 10.49
CA ILE A 95 -7.55 14.25 9.10
C ILE A 95 -7.69 12.74 8.89
N PHE A 96 -8.65 12.37 8.06
CA PHE A 96 -8.84 11.01 7.59
C PHE A 96 -9.33 11.03 6.15
N GLN A 97 -8.63 10.33 5.28
CA GLN A 97 -9.02 10.20 3.88
C GLN A 97 -8.75 8.76 3.44
N GLU A 98 -9.65 8.24 2.62
CA GLU A 98 -9.62 6.87 2.09
C GLU A 98 -9.90 6.93 0.59
N ILE A 99 -9.12 6.19 -0.19
CA ILE A 99 -9.40 5.95 -1.60
C ILE A 99 -9.63 4.47 -1.83
N ASP A 100 -10.64 4.17 -2.64
CA ASP A 100 -10.93 2.82 -3.10
C ASP A 100 -10.14 2.53 -4.38
N LEU A 101 -9.38 1.45 -4.38
CA LEU A 101 -8.59 1.01 -5.53
C LEU A 101 -9.31 -0.06 -6.36
N GLY A 102 -10.54 -0.40 -5.96
CA GLY A 102 -11.38 -1.40 -6.60
C GLY A 102 -11.09 -2.82 -6.15
N TYR A 103 -11.55 -3.75 -6.99
CA TYR A 103 -11.49 -5.18 -6.73
C TYR A 103 -10.36 -5.84 -7.50
N VAL A 104 -9.68 -6.78 -6.86
CA VAL A 104 -8.57 -7.53 -7.47
C VAL A 104 -8.79 -9.04 -7.42
N ASN A 105 -8.44 -9.65 -8.55
CA ASN A 105 -8.32 -11.10 -8.70
C ASN A 105 -6.84 -11.48 -8.79
N MET A 106 -6.41 -12.45 -7.99
CA MET A 106 -5.00 -12.89 -7.97
C MET A 106 -4.85 -14.37 -7.61
N LYS A 107 -3.81 -15.01 -8.16
CA LYS A 107 -3.46 -16.40 -7.84
C LYS A 107 -2.12 -16.43 -7.13
N VAL A 108 -1.94 -17.38 -6.21
CA VAL A 108 -0.62 -17.64 -5.60
C VAL A 108 0.38 -17.99 -6.71
N ALA A 109 1.49 -17.26 -6.77
CA ALA A 109 2.62 -17.71 -7.55
C ALA A 109 3.09 -19.04 -6.97
N LYS A 110 2.97 -20.13 -7.75
CA LYS A 110 3.68 -21.36 -7.43
C LYS A 110 5.16 -20.99 -7.32
N LYS A 111 5.75 -21.13 -6.12
CA LYS A 111 7.20 -21.17 -5.98
C LYS A 111 7.67 -22.32 -6.85
N SER A 112 8.19 -22.04 -8.03
CA SER A 112 8.96 -23.04 -8.77
C SER A 112 10.14 -23.37 -7.86
N TYR A 113 10.15 -24.59 -7.33
CA TYR A 113 11.31 -25.16 -6.69
C TYR A 113 12.41 -25.19 -7.76
N GLN A 114 13.27 -24.17 -7.82
CA GLN A 114 14.55 -24.32 -8.50
C GLN A 114 15.36 -25.26 -7.63
N ARG A 115 15.19 -26.56 -7.90
CA ARG A 115 16.06 -27.62 -7.40
C ARG A 115 17.40 -27.38 -8.07
N THR A 116 18.29 -26.63 -7.43
CA THR A 116 19.71 -26.66 -7.76
C THR A 116 20.19 -28.07 -7.42
N HIS A 117 20.08 -28.97 -8.40
CA HIS A 117 20.90 -30.18 -8.45
C HIS A 117 22.33 -29.69 -8.65
N ILE A 118 23.07 -29.57 -7.54
CA ILE A 118 24.53 -29.54 -7.60
C ILE A 118 24.93 -31.01 -7.73
N ASP A 119 25.08 -31.47 -8.96
CA ASP A 119 25.73 -32.75 -9.22
C ASP A 119 27.22 -32.55 -8.92
N TRP A 120 27.64 -33.01 -7.74
CA TRP A 120 29.04 -33.27 -7.46
C TRP A 120 29.41 -34.54 -8.23
N PHE A 121 30.05 -34.39 -9.39
CA PHE A 121 30.78 -35.48 -9.99
C PHE A 121 32.23 -35.47 -9.48
N GLU A 122 32.66 -36.68 -9.13
CA GLU A 122 33.94 -37.12 -8.54
C GLU A 122 35.19 -36.71 -9.35
#